data_AF-A0A9N8CX48-F1
#
_entry.id   AF-A0A9N8CX48-F1
#
_cell.length_a   1.000
_cell.length_b   1.000
_cell.length_c   1.000
_cell.angle_alpha   90.00
_cell.angle_beta   90.00
_cell.angle_gamma   90.00
#
_symmetry.space_group_name_H-M   'P 1'
#
loop_
_entity.id
_entity.type
_entity.pdbx_description
1 polymer ?
#
loop_
_entity_poly.entity_id
_entity_poly.type
_entity_poly.pdbx_seq_one_letter_code
_entity_poly.pdbx_strand_id
1 'polypeptide(L)'
;MGTPCFTPEFKEEPVRQITERGYSIAEVSEWLGVSAHSLYKWLRAVKPDNCGQQAQDLLYARSEILRLKAQLKRTEEERDILKKAARYFAREPD
;
A
#
# COMPACT_ATOMS: atom_id res chain seq x y z
N MET A 1 -0.39 -20.49 -34.44
CA MET A 1 0.56 -21.06 -33.45
C MET A 1 -0.14 -21.09 -32.11
N GLY A 2 -0.39 -22.28 -31.55
CA GLY A 2 -1.05 -22.42 -30.25
C GLY A 2 -0.18 -21.89 -29.12
N THR A 3 -0.80 -21.27 -28.11
CA THR A 3 -0.09 -20.89 -26.89
C THR A 3 0.32 -22.18 -26.16
N PRO A 4 1.62 -22.41 -25.89
CA PRO A 4 2.03 -23.59 -25.14
C PRO A 4 1.39 -23.57 -23.74
N CYS A 5 0.64 -24.63 -23.43
CA CYS A 5 0.04 -24.82 -22.11
C CYS A 5 1.12 -25.26 -21.12
N PHE A 6 1.75 -24.30 -20.45
CA PHE A 6 2.67 -24.59 -19.35
C PHE A 6 1.91 -25.02 -18.09
N THR A 7 2.44 -26.02 -17.39
CA THR A 7 1.90 -26.48 -16.10
C THR A 7 2.00 -25.38 -15.04
N PRO A 8 1.13 -25.39 -14.01
CA PRO A 8 1.15 -24.36 -12.97
C PRO A 8 2.51 -24.32 -12.23
N GLU A 9 3.12 -25.47 -11.96
CA GLU A 9 4.41 -25.58 -11.28
C GLU A 9 5.53 -24.90 -12.09
N PHE A 10 5.48 -25.03 -13.42
CA PHE A 10 6.43 -24.38 -14.32
C PHE A 10 6.27 -22.86 -14.38
N LYS A 11 5.07 -22.33 -14.10
CA LYS A 11 4.82 -20.88 -14.05
C LYS A 11 5.23 -20.27 -12.73
N GLU A 12 5.18 -21.05 -11.64
CA GLU A 12 5.55 -20.58 -10.30
C GLU A 12 7.05 -20.38 -10.15
N GLU A 13 7.87 -21.30 -10.67
CA GLU A 13 9.32 -21.25 -10.47
C GLU A 13 9.98 -19.98 -11.07
N PRO A 14 9.65 -19.52 -12.28
CA PRO A 14 10.13 -18.24 -12.82
C PRO A 14 9.68 -17.04 -11.99
N VAL A 15 8.43 -17.06 -11.51
CA VAL A 15 7.92 -15.99 -10.64
C VAL A 15 8.71 -15.95 -9.33
N ARG A 16 8.97 -17.12 -8.72
CA ARG A 16 9.77 -17.25 -7.50
C ARG A 16 11.18 -16.71 -7.68
N GLN A 17 11.83 -17.03 -8.80
CA GLN A 17 13.16 -16.51 -9.11
C GLN A 17 13.19 -14.99 -9.23
N ILE A 18 12.17 -14.38 -9.81
CA ILE A 18 12.06 -12.93 -9.94
C ILE A 18 11.74 -12.27 -8.58
N THR A 19 10.80 -12.83 -7.80
CA THR A 19 10.33 -12.18 -6.57
C THR A 19 11.17 -12.46 -5.33
N GLU A 20 11.68 -13.69 -5.19
CA GLU A 20 12.41 -14.11 -3.98
C GLU A 20 13.92 -14.02 -4.17
N ARG A 21 14.41 -14.40 -5.36
CA ARG A 21 15.86 -14.42 -5.65
C ARG A 21 16.36 -13.15 -6.33
N GLY A 22 15.45 -12.29 -6.79
CA GLY A 22 15.78 -10.98 -7.35
C GLY A 22 16.39 -11.01 -8.75
N TYR A 23 16.25 -12.11 -9.49
CA TYR A 23 16.71 -12.16 -10.89
C TYR A 23 15.88 -11.26 -11.79
N SER A 24 16.51 -10.68 -12.80
CA SER A 24 15.80 -9.85 -13.78
C SER A 24 14.95 -10.72 -14.70
N ILE A 25 13.85 -10.14 -15.20
CA ILE A 25 12.95 -10.82 -16.15
C ILE A 25 13.70 -11.23 -17.43
N ALA A 26 14.69 -10.44 -17.86
CA ALA A 26 15.52 -10.74 -19.02
C ALA A 26 16.37 -12.00 -18.82
N GLU A 27 17.08 -12.10 -17.69
CA GLU A 27 17.89 -13.28 -17.37
C GLU A 27 17.04 -14.55 -17.27
N VAL A 28 15.87 -14.45 -16.61
CA VAL A 28 14.93 -15.57 -16.48
C VAL A 28 14.32 -15.94 -17.83
N SER A 29 14.04 -14.96 -18.70
CA SER A 29 13.56 -15.17 -20.07
C SER A 29 14.55 -15.95 -20.91
N GLU A 30 15.82 -15.55 -20.87
CA GLU A 30 16.91 -16.22 -21.61
C GLU A 30 17.16 -17.63 -21.09
N TRP A 31 17.16 -17.82 -19.77
CA TRP A 31 17.44 -19.13 -19.18
C TRP A 31 16.35 -20.17 -19.45
N LEU A 32 15.08 -19.77 -19.33
CA LEU A 32 13.94 -20.67 -19.51
C LEU A 32 13.48 -20.75 -20.98
N GLY A 33 14.00 -19.90 -21.86
CA GLY A 33 13.56 -19.81 -23.26
C GLY A 33 12.10 -19.35 -23.41
N VAL A 34 11.58 -18.64 -22.41
CA VAL A 34 10.20 -18.14 -22.38
C VAL A 34 10.21 -16.65 -22.67
N SER A 35 9.23 -16.15 -23.43
CA SER A 35 9.15 -14.70 -23.70
C SER A 35 8.97 -13.89 -22.41
N ALA A 36 9.65 -12.74 -22.32
CA ALA A 36 9.47 -11.79 -21.24
C ALA A 36 7.99 -11.39 -21.04
N HIS A 37 7.21 -11.32 -22.11
CA HIS A 37 5.77 -11.03 -22.04
C HIS A 37 4.99 -12.08 -21.23
N SER A 38 5.29 -13.37 -21.41
CA SER A 38 4.68 -14.44 -20.62
C SER A 38 5.07 -14.35 -19.14
N LEU A 39 6.34 -14.02 -18.86
CA LEU A 39 6.82 -13.81 -17.49
C LEU A 39 6.11 -12.63 -16.81
N TYR A 40 5.95 -11.50 -17.51
CA TYR A 40 5.14 -10.37 -17.03
C TYR A 40 3.70 -10.78 -16.73
N LYS A 41 3.08 -11.58 -17.62
CA LYS A 41 1.70 -12.06 -17.42
C LYS A 41 1.58 -12.94 -16.18
N TRP A 42 2.54 -13.84 -15.93
CA TRP A 42 2.54 -14.69 -14.73
C TRP A 42 2.80 -13.88 -13.47
N LEU A 43 3.72 -12.92 -13.51
CA LEU A 43 4.00 -12.02 -12.39
C LEU A 43 2.77 -11.19 -12.02
N ARG A 44 2.04 -10.67 -13.01
CA ARG A 44 0.76 -9.95 -12.79
C ARG A 44 -0.38 -10.86 -12.32
N ALA A 45 -0.34 -12.15 -12.59
CA ALA A 45 -1.33 -13.10 -12.07
C ALA A 45 -1.08 -13.43 -10.59
N VAL A 46 0.18 -13.49 -10.16
CA VAL A 46 0.57 -13.76 -8.76
C VAL A 46 0.50 -12.49 -7.91
N LYS A 47 0.92 -11.35 -8.47
CA LYS A 47 0.71 -10.02 -7.90
C LYS A 47 -0.23 -9.26 -8.82
N PRO A 48 -1.56 -9.41 -8.68
CA PRO A 48 -2.48 -8.52 -9.37
C PRO A 48 -2.04 -7.09 -9.11
N ASP A 49 -2.01 -6.26 -10.16
CA ASP A 49 -1.70 -4.84 -10.06
C ASP A 49 -2.64 -4.23 -9.01
N ASN A 50 -2.17 -4.15 -7.76
CA ASN A 50 -2.86 -3.48 -6.68
C ASN A 50 -2.91 -1.97 -6.91
N CYS A 51 -2.54 -1.47 -8.09
CA CYS A 51 -2.58 -0.05 -8.44
C CYS A 51 -3.97 0.57 -8.19
N GLY A 52 -5.05 -0.16 -8.49
CA GLY A 52 -6.42 0.28 -8.18
C GLY A 52 -6.72 0.26 -6.68
N GLN A 53 -6.30 -0.79 -5.97
CA GLN A 53 -6.52 -0.94 -4.53
C GLN A 53 -5.68 0.07 -3.72
N GLN A 54 -4.41 0.26 -4.07
CA GLN A 54 -3.50 1.24 -3.49
C GLN A 54 -4.01 2.67 -3.66
N ALA A 55 -4.60 3.01 -4.82
CA ALA A 55 -5.18 4.32 -5.03
C ALA A 55 -6.38 4.55 -4.09
N GLN A 56 -7.25 3.55 -3.93
CA GLN A 56 -8.38 3.62 -3.00
C GLN A 56 -7.92 3.69 -1.54
N ASP A 57 -6.95 2.87 -1.15
CA ASP A 57 -6.38 2.84 0.19
C ASP A 57 -5.69 4.18 0.52
N LEU A 58 -5.01 4.79 -0.45
CA LEU A 58 -4.39 6.11 -0.28
C LEU A 58 -5.43 7.22 -0.11
N LEU A 59 -6.53 7.18 -0.86
CA LEU A 59 -7.64 8.13 -0.71
C LEU A 59 -8.31 7.98 0.66
N TYR A 60 -8.53 6.74 1.10
CA TYR A 60 -9.06 6.44 2.43
C TYR A 60 -8.12 6.92 3.55
N ALA A 61 -6.81 6.65 3.42
CA ALA A 61 -5.83 7.14 4.39
C ALA A 61 -5.81 8.67 4.47
N ARG A 62 -5.94 9.37 3.33
CA ARG A 62 -6.01 10.84 3.29
C ARG A 62 -7.25 11.39 3.98
N SER A 63 -8.43 10.82 3.73
CA SER A 63 -9.67 11.27 4.37
C SER A 63 -9.61 11.06 5.89
N GLU A 64 -9.04 9.93 6.33
CA GLU A 64 -8.90 9.62 7.74
C GLU A 64 -7.91 10.56 8.45
N ILE A 65 -6.78 10.90 7.80
CA ILE A 65 -5.85 11.91 8.32
C ILE A 65 -6.54 13.26 8.51
N LEU A 66 -7.37 13.70 7.55
CA LEU A 66 -8.09 14.96 7.67
C LEU A 66 -9.11 14.92 8.81
N ARG A 67 -9.85 13.81 8.95
CA ARG A 67 -10.79 13.59 10.04
C ARG A 67 -10.10 13.65 11.39
N LEU A 68 -8.99 12.93 11.55
CA LEU A 68 -8.21 12.89 12.79
C LEU A 68 -7.62 14.25 13.14
N LYS A 69 -7.07 15.00 12.16
CA LYS A 69 -6.58 16.36 12.40
C LYS A 69 -7.69 17.30 12.86
N ALA A 70 -8.89 17.20 12.30
CA ALA A 70 -10.02 18.01 12.72
C ALA A 70 -10.49 17.68 14.14
N GLN A 71 -10.52 16.39 14.50
CA GLN A 71 -10.83 15.96 15.87
C GLN A 71 -9.78 16.46 16.88
N LEU A 72 -8.50 16.30 16.54
CA LEU A 72 -7.40 16.74 17.38
C LEU A 72 -7.49 18.25 17.66
N LYS A 73 -7.69 19.06 16.61
CA LYS A 73 -7.87 20.51 16.75
C LYS A 73 -9.02 20.87 17.69
N ARG A 74 -10.18 20.21 17.55
CA ARG A 74 -11.34 20.46 18.44
C ARG A 74 -11.00 20.14 19.90
N THR A 75 -10.38 18.99 20.16
CA THR A 75 -9.99 18.59 21.52
C THR A 75 -8.95 19.53 22.12
N GLU A 76 -8.02 20.05 21.32
CA GLU A 76 -7.06 21.07 21.76
C GLU A 76 -7.76 22.38 22.13
N GLU A 77 -8.70 22.85 21.31
CA GLU A 77 -9.49 24.05 21.59
C GLU A 77 -10.30 23.90 22.89
N GLU A 78 -11.00 22.78 23.07
CA GLU A 78 -11.74 22.46 24.30
C GLU A 78 -10.82 22.48 25.53
N ARG A 79 -9.67 21.81 25.44
CA ARG A 79 -8.67 21.79 26.52
C ARG A 79 -8.17 23.20 26.85
N ASP A 80 -7.93 24.01 25.83
CA ASP A 80 -7.41 25.36 26.02
C ASP A 80 -8.46 26.31 26.61
N ILE A 81 -9.73 26.15 26.27
CA ILE A 81 -10.86 26.83 26.93
C ILE A 81 -10.91 26.46 28.42
N LEU A 82 -10.85 25.16 28.75
CA LEU A 82 -10.87 24.70 30.13
C LEU A 82 -9.68 25.22 30.93
N LYS A 83 -8.48 25.23 30.33
CA LYS A 83 -7.30 25.82 30.96
C LYS A 83 -7.45 27.32 31.20
N LYS A 84 -8.05 28.07 30.27
CA LYS A 84 -8.33 29.50 30.46
C LYS A 84 -9.33 29.72 31.59
N ALA A 85 -10.41 28.93 31.63
CA ALA A 85 -11.41 29.00 32.69
C ALA A 85 -10.78 28.69 34.06
N ALA A 86 -10.01 27.62 34.18
CA ALA A 86 -9.32 27.26 35.42
C ALA A 86 -8.39 28.38 35.92
N ARG A 87 -7.65 29.04 35.01
CA ARG A 87 -6.80 30.19 35.36
C ARG A 87 -7.60 31.42 35.79
N TYR A 88 -8.76 31.64 35.20
CA TYR A 88 -9.67 32.73 35.58
C TYR A 88 -10.20 32.50 36.99
N PHE A 89 -10.76 31.32 37.27
CA PHE A 89 -11.30 30.97 38.58
C PHE A 89 -10.22 30.92 39.69
N ALA A 90 -9.00 30.48 39.38
CA ALA A 90 -7.89 30.50 40.35
C ALA A 90 -7.37 31.91 40.68
N ARG A 91 -7.79 32.94 39.95
CA ARG A 91 -7.38 34.34 40.14
C ARG A 91 -8.41 35.21 40.86
N GLU A 92 -9.66 34.77 40.98
CA GLU A 92 -10.67 35.43 41.80
C GLU A 92 -10.50 34.91 43.25
N PRO A 93 -10.03 35.74 44.21
CA PRO A 93 -10.27 35.47 45.61
C PRO A 93 -11.72 35.84 45.95
N ASP A 94 -12.38 35.03 46.78
CA ASP A 94 -13.70 35.35 47.37
C ASP A 94 -13.76 36.75 47.99
#